data_AF-A0A2V6Z8Z6-F1
#
_entry.id   AF-A0A2V6Z8Z6-F1
#
_cell.length_a   1.000
_cell.length_b   1.000
_cell.length_c   1.000
_cell.angle_alpha   90.00
_cell.angle_beta   90.00
_cell.angle_gamma   90.00
#
_symmetry.space_group_name_H-M   'P 1'
#
loop_
_entity.id
_entity.type
_entity.pdbx_description
1 polymer ?
#
loop_
_entity_poly.entity_id
_entity_poly.type
_entity_poly.pdbx_seq_one_letter_code
_entity_poly.pdbx_strand_id
1 'polypeptide(L)'
;MQIVRLKTAVNTSYGVLEGGVVVEYSGTPWSPFRRGRRRLPLKHAVLLAPTLPSKIIGVELNYRDRVAEMGRLAPDEPRFFLKPITPAGVGPLAAGDRVEVRIEEIGSLRNTVVKLG
;
A
#
# COMPACT_ATOMS: atom_id res chain seq x y z
N MET A 1 4.54 2.05 -16.90
CA MET A 1 4.84 3.27 -16.10
C MET A 1 4.48 2.99 -14.65
N GLN A 2 5.44 2.96 -13.73
CA GLN A 2 5.18 2.69 -12.30
C GLN A 2 5.09 4.02 -11.54
N ILE A 3 3.88 4.47 -11.24
CA ILE A 3 3.65 5.71 -10.49
C ILE A 3 3.88 5.45 -9.00
N VAL A 4 4.60 6.35 -8.34
CA VAL A 4 4.90 6.29 -6.92
C VAL A 4 4.53 7.59 -6.24
N ARG A 5 4.08 7.49 -4.99
CA ARG A 5 4.03 8.60 -4.04
C ARG A 5 5.23 8.47 -3.11
N LEU A 6 6.00 9.55 -2.94
CA LEU A 6 7.26 9.50 -2.21
C LEU A 6 7.40 10.66 -1.23
N LYS A 7 8.12 10.42 -0.14
CA LYS A 7 8.62 11.44 0.77
C LYS A 7 10.12 11.59 0.56
N THR A 8 10.56 12.82 0.30
CA THR A 8 11.96 13.22 0.38
C THR A 8 12.20 14.03 1.65
N ALA A 9 13.46 14.41 1.91
CA ALA A 9 13.80 15.33 3.00
C ALA A 9 13.04 16.68 2.91
N VAL A 10 12.62 17.08 1.71
CA VAL A 10 12.06 18.41 1.46
C VAL A 10 10.53 18.38 1.36
N ASN A 11 9.97 17.42 0.62
CA ASN A 11 8.56 17.42 0.24
C ASN A 11 8.00 16.00 0.11
N THR A 12 6.67 15.93 0.03
CA THR A 12 5.94 14.75 -0.44
C THR A 12 5.42 15.03 -1.83
N SER A 13 5.67 14.15 -2.79
CA SER A 13 5.28 14.34 -4.19
C SER A 13 4.98 13.01 -4.88
N TYR A 14 4.60 13.09 -6.15
CA TYR A 14 4.44 11.94 -7.03
C TYR A 14 5.59 11.86 -8.02
N GLY A 15 5.86 10.66 -8.52
CA GLY A 15 6.84 10.43 -9.57
C GLY A 15 6.61 9.12 -10.29
N VAL A 16 7.51 8.83 -11.22
CA VAL A 16 7.56 7.53 -11.93
C VAL A 16 8.88 6.85 -11.59
N LEU A 17 8.82 5.58 -11.17
CA LEU A 17 9.99 4.74 -10.95
C LEU A 17 10.46 4.12 -12.28
N GLU A 18 11.71 4.36 -12.63
CA GLU A 18 12.40 3.89 -13.83
C GLU A 18 13.77 3.34 -13.44
N GLY A 19 13.94 2.00 -13.43
CA GLY A 19 15.26 1.39 -13.20
C GLY A 19 15.96 1.81 -11.90
N GLY A 20 15.20 1.97 -10.80
CA GLY A 20 15.74 2.39 -9.50
C GLY A 20 15.90 3.92 -9.35
N VAL A 21 15.51 4.71 -10.34
CA VAL A 21 15.48 6.17 -10.29
C VAL A 21 14.04 6.64 -10.32
N VAL A 22 13.70 7.57 -9.43
CA VAL A 22 12.40 8.26 -9.46
C VAL A 22 12.55 9.55 -10.26
N VAL A 23 11.69 9.74 -11.24
CA VAL A 23 11.49 11.03 -11.91
C VAL A 23 10.30 11.72 -11.26
N GLU A 24 10.49 12.90 -10.69
CA GLU A 24 9.42 13.65 -10.00
C GLU A 24 8.44 14.24 -11.02
N TYR A 25 7.16 14.19 -10.70
CA TYR A 25 6.07 14.73 -11.51
C TYR A 25 5.33 15.81 -10.71
N SER A 26 4.87 16.85 -11.40
CA SER A 26 3.95 17.83 -10.82
C SER A 26 2.50 17.36 -10.93
N GLY A 27 1.68 17.78 -9.96
CA GLY A 27 0.29 17.34 -9.84
C GLY A 27 0.13 15.97 -9.18
N THR A 28 -1.03 15.35 -9.39
CA THR A 28 -1.34 14.00 -8.91
C THR A 28 -1.75 13.12 -10.09
N PRO A 29 -1.82 11.79 -9.92
CA PRO A 29 -2.32 10.91 -10.98
C PRO A 29 -3.78 11.16 -11.40
N TRP A 30 -4.52 11.98 -10.63
CA TRP A 30 -5.93 12.31 -10.89
C TRP A 30 -6.12 13.77 -11.37
N SER A 31 -5.06 14.55 -11.43
CA SER A 31 -5.04 15.91 -11.98
C SER A 31 -4.02 15.97 -13.12
N PRO A 32 -3.79 17.13 -13.78
CA PRO A 32 -2.74 17.22 -14.79
C PRO A 32 -1.39 16.74 -14.25
N PHE A 33 -0.96 15.58 -14.73
CA PHE A 33 0.20 14.84 -14.23
C PHE A 33 1.39 15.00 -15.17
N ARG A 34 2.27 15.97 -14.88
CA ARG A 34 3.33 16.37 -15.82
C ARG A 34 4.70 15.94 -15.34
N ARG A 35 5.47 15.34 -16.24
CA ARG A 35 6.85 14.92 -15.99
C ARG A 35 7.71 16.15 -15.67
N GLY A 36 8.37 16.11 -14.52
CA GLY A 36 9.37 17.10 -14.14
C GLY A 36 10.76 16.75 -14.67
N ARG A 37 11.74 17.59 -14.34
CA ARG A 37 13.14 17.39 -14.70
C ARG A 37 13.94 16.68 -13.61
N ARG A 38 13.47 16.75 -12.35
CA ARG A 38 14.21 16.21 -11.20
C ARG A 38 14.18 14.70 -11.22
N ARG A 39 15.37 14.11 -11.11
CA ARG A 39 15.58 12.67 -10.98
C ARG A 39 16.33 12.41 -9.69
N LEU A 40 15.93 11.39 -8.94
CA LEU A 40 16.63 10.97 -7.73
C LEU A 40 16.75 9.45 -7.67
N PRO A 41 17.90 8.91 -7.23
CA PRO A 41 17.99 7.51 -6.85
C PRO A 41 16.92 7.16 -5.81
N LEU A 42 16.28 5.99 -5.93
CA LEU A 42 15.22 5.55 -5.02
C LEU A 42 15.69 5.54 -3.56
N LYS A 43 16.97 5.23 -3.30
CA LYS A 43 17.57 5.24 -1.95
C LYS A 43 17.48 6.59 -1.22
N HIS A 44 17.21 7.70 -1.92
CA HIS A 44 17.06 9.03 -1.32
C HIS A 44 15.58 9.39 -1.03
N ALA A 45 14.66 8.45 -1.17
CA ALA A 45 13.24 8.66 -0.94
C ALA A 45 12.62 7.48 -0.18
N VAL A 46 11.59 7.78 0.61
CA VAL A 46 10.72 6.77 1.21
C VAL A 46 9.47 6.65 0.36
N LEU A 47 9.18 5.45 -0.14
CA LEU A 47 7.92 5.18 -0.84
C LEU A 47 6.77 5.19 0.18
N LEU A 48 5.70 5.89 -0.16
CA LEU A 48 4.47 5.95 0.62
C LEU A 48 3.41 5.07 -0.03
N ALA A 49 2.27 4.89 0.65
CA ALA A 49 1.06 4.39 0.00
C ALA A 49 0.80 5.20 -1.30
N PRO A 50 0.45 4.54 -2.41
CA PRO A 50 0.42 5.16 -3.73
C PRO A 50 -0.67 6.22 -3.88
N THR A 51 -1.63 6.27 -2.97
CA THR A 51 -2.72 7.24 -2.95
C THR A 51 -3.18 7.50 -1.52
N LEU A 52 -3.89 8.61 -1.35
CA LEU A 52 -4.77 8.84 -0.21
C LEU A 52 -6.21 8.55 -0.69
N PRO A 53 -6.70 7.30 -0.57
CA PRO A 53 -8.01 6.95 -1.08
C PRO A 53 -9.11 7.63 -0.27
N SER A 54 -10.22 8.00 -0.90
CA SER A 54 -11.40 8.49 -0.18
C SER A 54 -12.29 7.36 0.35
N LYS A 55 -12.17 6.14 -0.20
CA LYS A 55 -12.83 4.90 0.21
C LYS A 55 -12.00 3.70 -0.27
N ILE A 56 -12.09 2.56 0.41
CA ILE A 56 -11.55 1.28 -0.06
C ILE A 56 -12.72 0.28 -0.10
N ILE A 57 -12.98 -0.29 -1.28
CA ILE A 57 -14.05 -1.27 -1.51
C ILE A 57 -13.38 -2.60 -1.85
N GLY A 58 -13.75 -3.66 -1.14
CA GLY A 58 -13.33 -5.03 -1.43
C GLY A 58 -14.46 -5.85 -2.05
N VAL A 59 -14.09 -6.80 -2.90
CA VAL A 59 -15.01 -7.80 -3.48
C VAL A 59 -14.80 -9.13 -2.77
N GLU A 60 -15.85 -9.68 -2.20
CA GLU A 60 -15.82 -10.98 -1.52
C GLU A 60 -15.90 -12.11 -2.56
N LEU A 61 -15.23 -13.24 -2.27
CA LEU A 61 -15.37 -14.50 -3.04
C LEU A 61 -15.12 -14.40 -4.56
N ASN A 62 -14.22 -13.52 -5.01
CA ASN A 62 -13.92 -13.32 -6.42
C ASN A 62 -12.99 -14.39 -7.06
N TYR A 63 -12.79 -15.54 -6.39
CA TYR A 63 -11.93 -16.64 -6.86
C TYR A 63 -12.61 -17.99 -6.61
N ARG A 64 -12.69 -18.83 -7.64
CA ARG A 64 -13.42 -20.12 -7.61
C ARG A 64 -12.84 -21.08 -6.56
N ASP A 65 -11.52 -21.15 -6.45
CA ASP A 65 -10.84 -22.04 -5.51
C ASP A 65 -11.16 -21.67 -4.06
N ARG A 66 -11.28 -20.38 -3.76
CA ARG A 66 -11.64 -19.89 -2.41
C ARG A 66 -13.09 -20.18 -2.06
N VAL A 67 -13.99 -20.19 -3.05
CA VAL A 67 -15.38 -20.61 -2.88
C VAL A 67 -15.43 -22.10 -2.51
N ALA A 68 -14.69 -22.94 -3.25
CA ALA A 68 -14.59 -24.37 -2.99
C ALA A 68 -13.98 -24.68 -1.61
N GLU A 69 -12.90 -23.99 -1.23
CA GLU A 69 -12.22 -24.15 0.06
C GLU A 69 -13.16 -23.89 1.26
N MET A 70 -14.01 -22.87 1.17
CA MET A 70 -14.93 -22.54 2.25
C MET A 70 -16.22 -23.39 2.24
N GLY A 71 -16.35 -24.35 1.32
CA GLY A 71 -17.56 -25.16 1.17
C GLY A 71 -18.81 -24.32 0.89
N ARG A 72 -18.63 -23.14 0.30
CA ARG A 72 -19.72 -22.19 0.01
C ARG A 72 -20.13 -22.29 -1.45
N LEU A 73 -21.37 -21.88 -1.74
CA LEU A 73 -21.76 -21.59 -3.11
C LEU A 73 -21.19 -20.23 -3.52
N ALA A 74 -20.78 -20.12 -4.79
CA ALA A 74 -20.44 -18.83 -5.36
C ALA A 74 -21.70 -17.95 -5.29
N PRO A 75 -21.57 -16.68 -4.88
CA PRO A 75 -22.73 -15.81 -4.86
C PRO A 75 -23.19 -15.54 -6.31
N ASP A 76 -24.50 -15.47 -6.51
CA ASP A 76 -25.10 -15.16 -7.82
C ASP A 76 -24.79 -13.72 -8.26
N GLU A 77 -24.45 -12.85 -7.31
CA GLU A 77 -24.06 -11.45 -7.54
C GLU A 77 -22.79 -11.07 -6.74
N PRO A 78 -21.96 -10.12 -7.23
CA PRO A 78 -20.80 -9.66 -6.50
C PRO A 78 -21.14 -9.08 -5.13
N ARG A 79 -20.51 -9.60 -4.09
CA ARG A 79 -20.63 -9.05 -2.72
C ARG A 79 -19.50 -8.08 -2.44
N PHE A 80 -19.83 -6.93 -1.87
CA PHE A 80 -18.88 -5.88 -1.54
C PHE A 80 -18.79 -5.63 -0.05
N PHE A 81 -17.63 -5.19 0.42
CA PHE A 81 -17.45 -4.67 1.77
C PHE A 81 -16.59 -3.41 1.74
N LEU A 82 -16.72 -2.58 2.78
CA LEU A 82 -15.90 -1.38 2.96
C LEU A 82 -14.75 -1.67 3.92
N LYS A 83 -13.55 -1.22 3.55
CA LYS A 83 -12.41 -1.16 4.47
C LYS A 83 -12.22 0.31 4.90
N PRO A 84 -12.01 0.58 6.21
CA PRO A 84 -11.69 1.93 6.68
C PRO A 84 -10.47 2.54 5.96
N ILE A 85 -10.54 3.84 5.65
CA ILE A 85 -9.50 4.61 4.92
C ILE A 85 -8.25 4.79 5.76
N THR A 86 -8.45 5.05 7.05
CA THR A 86 -7.42 4.85 8.06
C THR A 86 -7.35 3.34 8.29
N PRO A 87 -6.25 2.65 7.97
CA PRO A 87 -5.89 1.58 8.88
C PRO A 87 -5.65 2.29 10.22
N ALA A 88 -6.65 2.31 11.09
CA ALA A 88 -6.52 2.91 12.40
C ALA A 88 -5.23 2.32 13.03
N GLY A 89 -4.28 3.19 13.38
CA GLY A 89 -3.08 2.80 14.13
C GLY A 89 -1.83 2.39 13.34
N VAL A 90 -1.79 2.46 12.01
CA VAL A 90 -0.52 2.18 11.28
C VAL A 90 0.29 3.46 11.12
N GLY A 91 1.05 3.79 12.17
CA GLY A 91 2.13 4.78 12.13
C GLY A 91 3.42 4.18 11.54
N PRO A 92 4.46 5.00 11.29
CA PRO A 92 5.78 4.48 10.94
C PRO A 92 6.29 3.56 12.06
N LEU A 93 6.80 2.38 11.69
CA LEU A 93 7.41 1.46 12.64
C LEU A 93 8.78 2.02 13.06
N ALA A 94 9.00 2.10 14.37
CA ALA A 94 10.29 2.43 14.97
C ALA A 94 11.04 1.14 15.35
N ALA A 95 12.36 1.21 15.38
CA ALA A 95 13.16 0.11 15.91
C ALA A 95 12.83 -0.12 17.39
N GLY A 96 12.56 -1.38 17.73
CA GLY A 96 12.05 -1.77 19.04
C GLY A 96 10.54 -2.03 19.08
N ASP A 97 9.78 -1.58 18.07
CA ASP A 97 8.36 -1.90 17.98
C ASP A 97 8.12 -3.41 17.82
N ARG A 98 7.02 -3.90 18.39
CA ARG A 98 6.59 -5.31 18.24
C ARG A 98 5.30 -5.37 17.44
N VAL A 99 5.36 -6.05 16.30
CA VAL A 99 4.20 -6.29 15.43
C VAL A 99 3.69 -7.70 15.69
N GLU A 100 2.40 -7.84 16.01
CA GLU A 100 1.72 -9.13 16.16
C GLU A 100 0.55 -9.22 15.18
N VAL A 101 0.48 -10.34 14.46
CA VAL A 101 -0.69 -10.73 13.68
C VAL A 101 -1.28 -11.98 14.31
N ARG A 102 -2.57 -11.96 14.63
CA ARG A 102 -3.30 -13.11 15.17
C ARG A 102 -4.43 -13.48 14.24
N ILE A 103 -4.54 -14.76 13.94
CA ILE A 103 -5.67 -15.34 13.23
C ILE A 103 -6.28 -16.39 14.15
N GLU A 104 -7.59 -16.32 14.32
CA GLU A 104 -8.34 -17.30 15.10
C GLU A 104 -8.08 -18.71 14.53
N GLU A 105 -7.90 -19.69 15.42
CA GLU A 105 -7.58 -21.10 15.10
C GLU A 105 -6.21 -21.40 14.47
N ILE A 106 -5.47 -20.40 13.96
CA ILE A 106 -4.11 -20.59 13.40
C ILE A 106 -3.03 -20.23 14.43
N GLY A 107 -3.26 -19.19 15.25
CA GLY A 107 -2.31 -18.69 16.23
C GLY A 107 -1.79 -17.29 15.93
N SER A 108 -0.64 -16.91 16.49
CA SER A 108 -0.05 -15.59 16.26
C SER A 108 1.38 -15.62 15.77
N LEU A 109 1.68 -14.70 14.84
CA LEU A 109 3.02 -14.39 14.37
C LEU A 109 3.44 -13.06 15.00
N ARG A 110 4.62 -13.04 15.62
CA ARG A 110 5.19 -11.86 16.28
C ARG A 110 6.55 -11.54 15.68
N ASN A 111 6.77 -10.29 15.33
CA ASN A 111 8.04 -9.81 14.80
C ASN A 111 8.48 -8.52 15.51
N THR A 112 9.77 -8.43 15.84
CA THR A 112 10.38 -7.23 16.41
C THR A 112 11.04 -6.41 15.31
N VAL A 113 10.75 -5.12 15.25
CA VAL A 113 11.30 -4.22 14.25
C VAL A 113 12.73 -3.86 14.64
N VAL A 114 13.68 -4.12 13.74
CA VAL A 114 15.09 -3.76 13.90
C VAL A 114 15.48 -2.69 12.87
N LYS A 115 16.47 -1.86 13.18
CA LYS A 115 17.07 -0.99 12.15
C LYS A 115 17.80 -1.88 11.15
N LEU A 116 17.65 -1.59 9.85
CA LEU A 116 18.63 -2.09 8.88
C LEU A 116 19.99 -1.45 9.22
N GLY A 117 21.00 -2.29 9.42
CA GLY A 117 22.39 -1.87 9.54
C GLY A 117 23.00 -1.43 8.22
#